data_AF-A0A453KZL8-F1
#
_entry.id   AF-A0A453KZL8-F1
#
_cell.length_a   1.000
_cell.length_b   1.000
_cell.length_c   1.000
_cell.angle_alpha   90.00
_cell.angle_beta   90.00
_cell.angle_gamma   90.00
#
_symmetry.space_group_name_H-M   'P 1'
#
loop_
_entity.id
_entity.type
_entity.pdbx_description
1 polymer ?
#
loop_
_entity_poly.entity_id
_entity_poly.type
_entity_poly.pdbx_seq_one_letter_code
_entity_poly.pdbx_strand_id
1 'polypeptide(L)' 'MTSGQVVLVTAAAGGTGQFAVQLAKLAGNKVIATCGGGNKAALLASLGVDRVINYQHEKIKD' A
#
# COMPACT_ATOMS: atom_id res chain seq x y z
N MET A 1 5.46 -14.05 5.73
CA MET A 1 4.09 -13.97 5.19
C MET A 1 3.91 -15.12 4.22
N THR A 2 2.74 -15.76 4.17
CA THR A 2 2.40 -16.70 3.08
C THR A 2 2.34 -15.93 1.76
N SER A 3 2.77 -16.55 0.66
CA SER A 3 2.73 -15.95 -0.68
C SER A 3 1.34 -16.10 -1.33
N GLY A 4 1.09 -15.32 -2.38
CA GLY A 4 -0.16 -15.39 -3.17
C GLY A 4 -1.40 -14.81 -2.48
N GLN A 5 -1.24 -14.14 -1.34
CA GLN A 5 -2.33 -13.49 -0.62
C GLN A 5 -2.52 -12.03 -1.08
N VAL A 6 -3.67 -11.46 -0.72
CA VAL A 6 -3.94 -10.02 -0.82
C VAL A 6 -3.68 -9.38 0.54
N VAL A 7 -2.79 -8.40 0.59
CA VAL A 7 -2.40 -7.69 1.80
C VAL A 7 -2.84 -6.24 1.69
N LEU A 8 -3.67 -5.78 2.63
CA LEU A 8 -3.99 -4.36 2.80
C LEU A 8 -3.04 -3.72 3.82
N VAL A 9 -2.29 -2.71 3.42
CA VAL A 9 -1.46 -1.90 4.31
C VAL A 9 -2.07 -0.51 4.46
N THR A 10 -2.45 -0.14 5.67
CA THR A 10 -2.98 1.19 5.98
C THR A 10 -1.86 2.15 6.39
N ALA A 11 -2.05 3.45 6.16
CA ALA A 11 -1.02 4.46 6.39
C ALA A 11 0.34 4.09 5.74
N ALA A 12 0.28 3.46 4.57
CA ALA A 12 1.39 2.72 3.97
C ALA A 12 2.58 3.61 3.59
N ALA A 13 2.35 4.90 3.37
CA ALA A 13 3.43 5.85 3.07
C ALA A 13 4.18 6.35 4.32
N GLY A 14 3.73 5.99 5.54
CA GLY A 14 4.46 6.25 6.77
C GLY A 14 5.61 5.26 6.99
N GLY A 15 6.48 5.52 7.97
CA GLY A 15 7.72 4.75 8.19
C GLY A 15 7.49 3.23 8.27
N THR A 16 6.63 2.76 9.17
CA THR A 16 6.32 1.32 9.30
C THR A 16 5.59 0.77 8.08
N GLY A 17 4.69 1.57 7.50
CA GLY A 17 3.89 1.19 6.33
C GLY A 17 4.77 0.85 5.12
N GLN A 18 5.84 1.62 4.90
CA GLN A 18 6.76 1.39 3.78
C GLN A 18 7.50 0.06 3.91
N PHE A 19 7.91 -0.32 5.13
CA PHE A 19 8.51 -1.63 5.38
C PHE A 19 7.49 -2.75 5.17
N ALA A 20 6.26 -2.59 5.67
CA ALA A 20 5.21 -3.58 5.49
C ALA A 20 4.89 -3.84 4.01
N VAL A 21 4.80 -2.78 3.19
CA VAL A 21 4.61 -2.88 1.73
C VAL A 21 5.74 -3.68 1.09
N GLN A 22 7.00 -3.30 1.35
CA GLN A 22 8.15 -3.95 0.73
C GLN A 22 8.26 -5.42 1.14
N LEU A 23 8.09 -5.74 2.42
CA LEU A 23 8.10 -7.11 2.92
C LEU A 23 6.96 -7.94 2.30
N ALA A 24 5.77 -7.38 2.14
CA ALA A 24 4.65 -8.07 1.51
C ALA A 24 4.89 -8.32 0.01
N LYS A 25 5.45 -7.35 -0.71
CA LYS A 25 5.85 -7.53 -2.12
C LYS A 25 6.94 -8.59 -2.27
N LEU A 26 7.99 -8.53 -1.44
CA LEU A 26 9.07 -9.52 -1.43
C LEU A 26 8.57 -10.93 -1.10
N ALA A 27 7.53 -11.06 -0.28
CA ALA A 27 6.87 -12.32 0.00
C ALA A 27 5.95 -12.83 -1.14
N GLY A 28 5.90 -12.14 -2.29
CA GLY A 28 5.11 -12.56 -3.44
C GLY A 28 3.61 -12.33 -3.29
N ASN A 29 3.21 -11.29 -2.53
CA ASN A 29 1.81 -10.95 -2.33
C ASN A 29 1.35 -9.79 -3.22
N LYS A 30 0.05 -9.74 -3.47
CA LYS A 30 -0.63 -8.57 -4.02
C LYS A 30 -0.86 -7.57 -2.91
N VAL A 31 -0.34 -6.37 -3.04
CA VAL A 31 -0.38 -5.33 -2.01
C VAL A 31 -1.33 -4.21 -2.44
N ILE A 32 -2.29 -3.93 -1.57
CA ILE A 32 -3.17 -2.77 -1.64
C ILE A 32 -2.74 -1.82 -0.51
N ALA A 33 -2.48 -0.56 -0.83
CA ALA A 33 -1.92 0.38 0.13
C ALA A 33 -2.80 1.63 0.24
N THR A 34 -3.03 2.12 1.46
CA THR A 34 -3.77 3.37 1.68
C THR A 34 -2.86 4.49 2.15
N CYS A 35 -3.08 5.69 1.64
CA CYS A 35 -2.38 6.91 2.07
C CYS A 35 -3.21 8.16 1.80
N GLY A 36 -2.74 9.31 2.30
CA GLY A 36 -3.34 10.61 2.00
C GLY A 36 -2.36 11.49 1.22
N GLY A 37 -2.76 11.88 0.01
CA GLY A 37 -2.06 12.86 -0.82
C GLY A 37 -1.31 12.26 -2.01
N GLY A 38 -1.23 13.04 -3.10
CA GLY A 38 -0.65 12.59 -4.38
C GLY A 38 0.81 12.16 -4.28
N ASN A 39 1.66 12.90 -3.57
CA ASN A 39 3.09 12.56 -3.41
C ASN A 39 3.28 11.21 -2.70
N LYS A 40 2.46 10.92 -1.68
CA LYS A 40 2.49 9.64 -0.97
C LYS A 40 1.98 8.50 -1.86
N ALA A 41 0.98 8.78 -2.68
CA ALA A 41 0.46 7.79 -3.62
C ALA A 41 1.49 7.43 -4.70
N ALA A 42 2.18 8.42 -5.27
CA ALA A 42 3.26 8.23 -6.23
C ALA A 42 4.43 7.42 -5.63
N LEU A 43 4.81 7.73 -4.39
CA LEU A 43 5.81 6.96 -3.66
C LEU A 43 5.40 5.49 -3.55
N LEU A 44 4.18 5.19 -3.12
CA LEU A 44 3.70 3.82 -2.99
C LEU A 44 3.66 3.09 -4.34
N ALA A 45 3.27 3.77 -5.42
CA ALA A 45 3.32 3.19 -6.76
C ALA A 45 4.76 2.81 -7.17
N SER A 46 5.75 3.65 -6.85
CA SER A 46 7.17 3.35 -7.11
C SER A 46 7.71 2.14 -6.32
N LEU A 47 7.07 1.78 -5.19
CA LEU A 47 7.41 0.59 -4.39
C LEU A 47 6.78 -0.70 -4.94
N GLY A 48 6.11 -0.64 -6.10
CA GLY A 48 5.50 -1.81 -6.75
C GLY A 48 4.17 -2.23 -6.12
N VAL A 49 3.50 -1.35 -5.38
CA VAL A 49 2.14 -1.58 -4.87
C VAL A 49 1.18 -1.81 -6.04
N ASP A 50 0.32 -2.81 -5.93
CA ASP A 50 -0.62 -3.21 -7.00
C ASP A 50 -1.86 -2.29 -7.07
N ARG A 51 -2.28 -1.72 -5.94
CA ARG A 51 -3.33 -0.69 -5.89
C ARG A 51 -3.07 0.30 -4.77
N VAL A 52 -3.06 1.59 -5.12
CA VAL A 52 -2.98 2.68 -4.15
C VAL A 52 -4.35 3.32 -3.97
N ILE A 53 -4.82 3.41 -2.74
CA ILE A 53 -6.04 4.13 -2.37
C ILE A 53 -5.64 5.44 -1.71
N ASN A 54 -5.87 6.56 -2.41
CA ASN A 54 -5.73 7.88 -1.79
C ASN A 54 -7.03 8.25 -1.09
N TYR A 55 -7.09 8.09 0.23
CA TYR A 55 -8.32 8.31 0.99
C TYR A 55 -8.79 9.77 1.03
N GLN A 56 -7.99 10.70 0.51
CA GLN A 56 -8.41 12.10 0.32
C GLN A 56 -9.27 12.29 -0.94
N HIS A 57 -9.24 11.33 -1.89
CA HIS A 57 -10.00 11.38 -3.14
C HIS A 57 -10.91 10.16 -3.34
N GLU A 58 -10.78 9.13 -2.52
CA GLU A 58 -11.59 7.92 -2.56
C GLU A 58 -12.04 7.56 -1.14
N LYS A 59 -13.33 7.24 -0.95
CA LYS A 59 -13.81 6.73 0.34
C LYS A 59 -13.46 5.26 0.50
N ILE A 60 -12.89 4.89 1.65
CA ILE A 60 -12.56 3.49 2.00
C ILE A 60 -13.78 2.74 2.55
N LYS A 61 -14.72 3.45 3.18
CA LYS A 61 -15.95 2.92 3.75
C LYS A 61 -17.11 3.83 3.35
N ASP A 62 -18.31 3.27 3.32
CA ASP A 62 -19.56 4.02 3.16
C ASP A 62 -19.75 5.06 4.29
#